data_AF-A0A7Y4MHJ7-F1
#
_entry.id   AF-A0A7Y4MHJ7-F1
#
_cell.length_a   1.000
_cell.length_b   1.000
_cell.length_c   1.000
_cell.angle_alpha   90.00
_cell.angle_beta   90.00
_cell.angle_gamma   90.00
#
_symmetry.space_group_name_H-M   'P 1'
#
loop_
_entity.id
_entity.type
_entity.pdbx_description
1 polymer ?
#
loop_
_entity_poly.entity_id
_entity_poly.type
_entity_poly.pdbx_seq_one_letter_code
_entity_poly.pdbx_strand_id
1 'polypeptide(L)'
;MTRDELNGVLAKLGLLEGRSFTTAQGDAWYEILSARKADDAHTAVLQFHSTPFKRVAYPGDINGIVEDIERSRVASIGSLEPTLADLESTSNRRWLNKELYRVVRQGELSPAGYREYQRSRMTLKAFMAEQAVLTSA
;
A
#
# COMPACT_ATOMS: atom_id res chain seq x y z
N MET A 1 -8.01 2.44 3.01
CA MET A 1 -8.00 3.36 4.15
C MET A 1 -9.42 3.61 4.63
N THR A 2 -9.60 3.85 5.92
CA THR A 2 -10.86 4.29 6.54
C THR A 2 -11.13 5.77 6.24
N ARG A 3 -12.31 6.26 6.65
CA ARG A 3 -12.64 7.68 6.52
C ARG A 3 -11.78 8.58 7.39
N ASP A 4 -11.46 8.15 8.60
CA ASP A 4 -10.60 8.93 9.51
C ASP A 4 -9.18 9.02 8.99
N GLU A 5 -8.65 7.92 8.43
CA GLU A 5 -7.36 7.92 7.74
C GLU A 5 -7.35 8.88 6.56
N LEU A 6 -8.41 8.89 5.73
CA LEU A 6 -8.52 9.87 4.65
C LEU A 6 -8.55 11.30 5.19
N ASN A 7 -9.30 11.58 6.25
CA ASN A 7 -9.36 12.91 6.84
C ASN A 7 -7.97 13.38 7.28
N GLY A 8 -7.13 12.47 7.78
CA GLY A 8 -5.71 12.75 8.04
C GLY A 8 -4.95 13.15 6.78
N VAL A 9 -5.12 12.42 5.67
CA VAL A 9 -4.49 12.75 4.38
C VAL A 9 -4.95 14.12 3.87
N LEU A 10 -6.26 14.41 3.92
CA LEU A 10 -6.83 15.67 3.47
C LEU A 10 -6.42 16.85 4.36
N ALA A 11 -6.29 16.64 5.68
CA ALA A 11 -5.77 17.66 6.59
C ALA A 11 -4.34 18.04 6.22
N LYS A 12 -3.47 17.05 5.97
CA LYS A 12 -2.10 17.29 5.52
C LYS A 12 -2.05 18.03 4.18
N LEU A 13 -2.90 17.63 3.24
CA LEU A 13 -3.01 18.30 1.94
C LEU A 13 -3.46 19.76 2.09
N GLY A 14 -4.47 20.00 2.93
CA GLY A 14 -4.99 21.33 3.20
C GLY A 14 -3.97 22.26 3.85
N LEU A 15 -3.10 21.73 4.72
CA LEU A 15 -1.98 22.47 5.31
C LEU A 15 -0.96 22.92 4.25
N LEU A 16 -0.64 22.08 3.28
CA LEU A 16 0.34 22.39 2.22
C LEU A 16 -0.23 23.35 1.16
N GLU A 17 -1.53 23.26 0.89
CA GLU A 17 -2.19 24.02 -0.17
C GLU A 17 -2.93 25.27 0.35
N GLY A 18 -3.04 25.44 1.66
CA GLY A 18 -3.78 26.53 2.27
C GLY A 18 -5.29 26.48 1.99
N ARG A 19 -5.88 25.28 1.90
CA ARG A 19 -7.32 25.09 1.66
C ARG A 19 -7.97 24.12 2.63
N SER A 20 -9.29 24.23 2.76
CA SER A 20 -10.14 23.27 3.47
C SER A 20 -10.96 22.45 2.47
N PHE A 21 -11.32 21.23 2.87
CA PHE A 21 -12.12 20.33 2.05
C PHE A 21 -13.55 20.30 2.55
N THR A 22 -14.52 20.41 1.64
CA THR A 22 -15.93 20.17 1.94
C THR A 22 -16.22 18.68 2.05
N THR A 23 -17.36 18.30 2.62
CA THR A 23 -17.80 16.89 2.68
C THR A 23 -17.86 16.26 1.29
N ALA A 24 -18.45 16.94 0.31
CA ALA A 24 -18.56 16.44 -1.06
C ALA A 24 -17.19 16.22 -1.72
N GLN A 25 -16.22 17.10 -1.43
CA GLN A 25 -14.83 16.88 -1.87
C GLN A 25 -14.26 15.66 -1.16
N GLY A 26 -14.39 15.57 0.17
CA GLY A 26 -13.96 14.40 0.94
C GLY A 26 -14.52 13.09 0.39
N ASP A 27 -15.77 13.06 -0.06
CA ASP A 27 -16.40 11.90 -0.69
C ASP A 27 -15.75 11.50 -2.00
N ALA A 28 -15.50 12.46 -2.89
CA ALA A 28 -14.80 12.19 -4.15
C ALA A 28 -13.36 11.69 -3.91
N TRP A 29 -12.68 12.21 -2.90
CA TRP A 29 -11.35 11.74 -2.51
C TRP A 29 -11.38 10.30 -1.97
N TYR A 30 -12.41 9.94 -1.20
CA TYR A 30 -12.53 8.59 -0.65
C TYR A 30 -12.89 7.55 -1.69
N GLU A 31 -13.73 7.87 -2.66
CA GLU A 31 -14.04 6.97 -3.76
C GLU A 31 -12.76 6.47 -4.45
N ILE A 32 -11.78 7.37 -4.60
CA ILE A 32 -10.53 7.09 -5.31
C ILE A 32 -9.49 6.45 -4.38
N LEU A 33 -9.35 6.93 -3.15
CA LEU A 33 -8.26 6.51 -2.25
C LEU A 33 -8.66 5.43 -1.25
N SER A 34 -9.93 5.07 -1.09
CA SER A 34 -10.40 4.09 -0.09
C SER A 34 -9.72 2.73 -0.21
N ALA A 35 -9.30 2.31 -1.41
CA ALA A 35 -8.58 1.06 -1.63
C ALA A 35 -7.06 1.12 -1.31
N ARG A 36 -6.53 2.31 -1.00
CA ARG A 36 -5.10 2.57 -0.77
C ARG A 36 -4.76 2.58 0.72
N LYS A 37 -3.48 2.39 1.07
CA LYS A 37 -3.00 2.62 2.43
C LYS A 37 -2.83 4.11 2.73
N ALA A 38 -3.14 4.49 3.97
CA ALA A 38 -3.03 5.87 4.44
C ALA A 38 -1.58 6.38 4.36
N ASP A 39 -0.61 5.57 4.77
CA ASP A 39 0.82 5.92 4.76
C ASP A 39 1.34 6.21 3.34
N ASP A 40 0.92 5.41 2.36
CA ASP A 40 1.28 5.61 0.96
C ASP A 40 0.68 6.92 0.43
N ALA A 41 -0.58 7.21 0.77
CA ALA A 41 -1.23 8.47 0.40
C ALA A 41 -0.57 9.68 1.07
N HIS A 42 -0.17 9.58 2.34
CA HIS A 42 0.59 10.61 3.04
C HIS A 42 1.96 10.86 2.42
N THR A 43 2.62 9.81 1.93
CA THR A 43 3.89 9.88 1.21
C THR A 43 3.67 10.54 -0.16
N ALA A 44 2.62 10.15 -0.87
CA ALA A 44 2.25 10.73 -2.16
C ALA A 44 1.96 12.23 -2.07
N VAL A 45 1.28 12.69 -1.02
CA VAL A 45 1.05 14.13 -0.77
C VAL A 45 2.36 14.90 -0.63
N LEU A 46 3.34 14.36 0.10
CA LEU A 46 4.67 14.99 0.25
C LEU A 46 5.44 14.99 -1.07
N GLN A 47 5.43 13.87 -1.79
CA GLN A 47 6.13 13.75 -3.07
C GLN A 47 5.52 14.67 -4.14
N PHE A 48 4.20 14.84 -4.15
CA PHE A 48 3.56 15.78 -5.05
C PHE A 48 4.07 17.21 -4.83
N HIS A 49 4.15 17.64 -3.56
CA HIS A 49 4.56 18.99 -3.17
C HIS A 49 6.07 19.21 -3.12
N SER A 50 6.88 18.17 -3.25
CA SER A 50 8.33 18.32 -3.45
C SER A 50 8.68 18.67 -4.91
N THR A 51 7.72 18.58 -5.83
CA THR A 51 7.93 19.00 -7.23
C THR A 51 7.94 20.53 -7.36
N PRO A 52 8.76 21.09 -8.25
CA PRO A 52 8.93 22.55 -8.37
C PRO A 52 7.69 23.29 -8.91
N PHE A 53 6.73 22.56 -9.49
CA PHE A 53 5.53 23.16 -10.05
C PHE A 53 4.44 23.25 -8.98
N LYS A 54 4.20 24.48 -8.50
CA LYS A 54 3.09 24.75 -7.57
C LYS A 54 1.77 24.61 -8.32
N ARG A 55 1.06 23.52 -8.06
CA ARG A 55 -0.33 23.30 -8.49
C ARG A 55 -1.11 22.65 -7.35
N VAL A 56 -2.43 22.79 -7.41
CA VAL A 56 -3.34 22.12 -6.49
C VAL A 56 -3.45 20.65 -6.90
N ALA A 57 -3.33 19.74 -5.94
CA ALA A 57 -3.51 18.32 -6.11
C ALA A 57 -4.99 17.97 -6.27
N TYR A 58 -5.25 17.09 -7.21
CA TYR A 58 -6.52 16.40 -7.35
C TYR A 58 -6.38 14.94 -6.88
N PRO A 59 -7.50 14.25 -6.57
CA PRO A 59 -7.45 12.86 -6.14
C PRO A 59 -6.63 11.95 -7.07
N GLY A 60 -6.75 12.16 -8.39
CA GLY A 60 -6.03 11.40 -9.40
C GLY A 60 -4.51 11.58 -9.35
N ASP A 61 -4.03 12.78 -9.00
CA ASP A 61 -2.60 13.04 -8.87
C ASP A 61 -1.99 12.23 -7.72
N ILE A 62 -2.66 12.24 -6.57
CA ILE A 62 -2.22 11.51 -5.38
C ILE A 62 -2.33 10.01 -5.62
N ASN A 63 -3.43 9.54 -6.23
CA ASN A 63 -3.60 8.14 -6.57
C ASN A 63 -2.50 7.64 -7.53
N GLY A 64 -2.13 8.44 -8.54
CA GLY A 64 -1.06 8.09 -9.47
C GLY A 64 0.28 7.87 -8.76
N ILE A 65 0.65 8.77 -7.85
CA ILE A 65 1.88 8.62 -7.06
C ILE A 65 1.81 7.39 -6.14
N VAL A 66 0.65 7.12 -5.52
CA VAL A 66 0.45 5.90 -4.73
C VAL A 66 0.65 4.65 -5.58
N GLU A 67 0.12 4.61 -6.81
CA GLU A 67 0.33 3.49 -7.73
C GLU A 67 1.81 3.31 -8.11
N ASP A 68 2.57 4.38 -8.25
CA ASP A 68 4.00 4.32 -8.49
C ASP A 68 4.78 3.77 -7.28
N ILE A 69 4.39 4.15 -6.07
CA ILE A 69 4.95 3.61 -4.81
C ILE A 69 4.66 2.11 -4.70
N GLU A 70 3.41 1.71 -4.93
CA GLU A 70 2.97 0.31 -4.96
C GLU A 70 3.74 -0.51 -6.01
N ARG A 71 3.89 0.01 -7.23
CA ARG A 71 4.64 -0.64 -8.31
C ARG A 71 6.11 -0.78 -7.98
N SER A 72 6.72 0.26 -7.41
CA SER A 72 8.13 0.27 -7.02
C SER A 72 8.42 -0.78 -5.94
N ARG A 73 7.51 -0.95 -4.97
CA ARG A 73 7.61 -2.02 -3.97
C ARG A 73 7.67 -3.40 -4.62
N VAL A 74 6.75 -3.69 -5.53
CA VAL A 74 6.74 -4.98 -6.24
C VAL A 74 7.99 -5.14 -7.11
N ALA A 75 8.36 -4.12 -7.88
CA ALA A 75 9.52 -4.16 -8.77
C ALA A 75 10.83 -4.41 -8.02
N SER A 76 10.95 -3.93 -6.77
CA SER A 76 12.14 -4.16 -5.95
C SER A 76 12.42 -5.63 -5.60
N ILE A 77 11.43 -6.51 -5.77
CA ILE A 77 11.56 -7.95 -5.52
C ILE A 77 11.87 -8.73 -6.82
N GLY A 78 11.60 -8.15 -7.99
CA GLY A 78 11.80 -8.80 -9.28
C GLY A 78 10.71 -9.83 -9.58
N SER A 79 10.85 -11.06 -9.06
CA SER A 79 9.87 -12.14 -9.25
C SER A 79 9.22 -12.57 -7.93
N LEU A 80 7.89 -12.60 -7.92
CA LEU A 80 7.10 -13.06 -6.78
C LEU A 80 6.68 -14.51 -7.02
N GLU A 81 7.25 -15.41 -6.25
CA GLU A 81 6.97 -16.84 -6.31
C GLU A 81 6.54 -17.36 -4.93
N PRO A 82 5.56 -18.27 -4.85
CA PRO A 82 5.25 -18.97 -3.61
C PRO A 82 6.40 -19.85 -3.10
N THR A 83 6.42 -20.13 -1.80
CA THR A 83 7.30 -21.16 -1.23
C THR A 83 6.85 -22.58 -1.62
N LEU A 84 7.72 -23.57 -1.42
CA LEU A 84 7.34 -24.98 -1.60
C LEU A 84 6.20 -25.40 -0.66
N ALA A 85 6.22 -24.95 0.61
CA ALA A 85 5.17 -25.24 1.57
C ALA A 85 3.80 -24.74 1.09
N ASP A 86 3.77 -23.55 0.47
CA ASP A 86 2.58 -23.03 -0.17
C ASP A 86 2.09 -23.90 -1.33
N LEU A 87 3.01 -24.30 -2.22
CA LEU A 87 2.71 -25.15 -3.38
C LEU A 87 2.20 -26.55 -3.00
N GLU A 88 2.64 -27.07 -1.85
CA GLU A 88 2.16 -28.34 -1.28
C GLU A 88 0.80 -28.16 -0.59
N SER A 89 0.56 -27.01 0.03
CA SER A 89 -0.66 -26.74 0.80
C SER A 89 -1.89 -26.46 -0.05
N THR A 90 -1.73 -26.03 -1.31
CA THR A 90 -2.86 -25.64 -2.16
C THR A 90 -2.62 -25.89 -3.65
N SER A 91 -3.65 -26.37 -4.34
CA SER A 91 -3.67 -26.46 -5.80
C SER A 91 -4.01 -25.12 -6.47
N ASN A 92 -4.52 -24.13 -5.72
CA ASN A 92 -4.96 -22.85 -6.28
C ASN A 92 -3.82 -21.81 -6.38
N ARG A 93 -2.84 -22.12 -7.24
CA ARG A 93 -1.67 -21.26 -7.49
C ARG A 93 -2.04 -19.85 -7.95
N ARG A 94 -3.11 -19.72 -8.74
CA ARG A 94 -3.56 -18.41 -9.25
C ARG A 94 -4.01 -17.50 -8.13
N TRP A 95 -4.78 -18.01 -7.17
CA TRP A 95 -5.19 -17.23 -6.02
C TRP A 95 -3.99 -16.86 -5.15
N LEU A 96 -3.09 -17.80 -4.90
CA LEU A 96 -1.92 -17.53 -4.06
C LEU A 96 -0.99 -16.47 -4.67
N ASN A 97 -0.72 -16.53 -5.98
CA ASN A 97 0.09 -15.51 -6.64
C ASN A 97 -0.56 -14.11 -6.56
N LYS A 98 -1.90 -14.05 -6.68
CA LYS A 98 -2.63 -12.79 -6.49
C LYS A 98 -2.50 -12.27 -5.06
N GLU A 99 -2.56 -13.17 -4.09
CA GLU A 99 -2.46 -12.81 -2.67
C GLU A 99 -1.05 -12.34 -2.31
N LEU A 100 -0.02 -13.07 -2.76
CA LEU A 100 1.39 -12.69 -2.60
C LEU A 100 1.67 -11.32 -3.23
N TYR A 101 1.16 -11.09 -4.45
CA TYR A 101 1.24 -9.80 -5.11
C TYR A 101 0.53 -8.71 -4.31
N ARG A 102 -0.67 -8.98 -3.78
CA ARG A 102 -1.46 -8.03 -2.98
C ARG A 102 -0.69 -7.61 -1.72
N VAL A 103 -0.22 -8.56 -0.92
CA VAL A 103 0.45 -8.26 0.36
C VAL A 103 1.74 -7.46 0.15
N VAL A 104 2.50 -7.76 -0.90
CA VAL A 104 3.71 -7.01 -1.26
C VAL A 104 3.36 -5.62 -1.77
N ARG A 105 2.41 -5.53 -2.70
CA ARG A 105 1.95 -4.26 -3.28
C ARG A 105 1.46 -3.30 -2.20
N GLN A 106 0.71 -3.81 -1.22
CA GLN A 106 0.22 -3.04 -0.10
C GLN A 106 1.26 -2.87 1.01
N GLY A 107 2.48 -3.40 0.85
CA GLY A 107 3.54 -3.31 1.86
C GLY A 107 3.20 -3.97 3.19
N GLU A 108 2.24 -4.89 3.21
CA GLU A 108 2.04 -5.81 4.33
C GLU A 108 3.22 -6.79 4.42
N LEU A 109 3.76 -7.19 3.26
CA LEU A 109 5.01 -7.92 3.16
C LEU A 109 6.08 -7.01 2.55
N SER A 110 7.06 -6.60 3.35
CA SER A 110 8.18 -5.78 2.86
C SER A 110 9.13 -6.61 1.97
N PRO A 111 9.98 -5.99 1.14
CA PRO A 111 10.99 -6.73 0.37
C PRO A 111 11.96 -7.55 1.23
N ALA A 112 12.28 -7.08 2.44
CA ALA A 112 13.06 -7.84 3.40
C ALA A 112 12.25 -9.01 3.97
N GLY A 113 10.99 -8.77 4.36
CA GLY A 113 10.07 -9.81 4.81
C GLY A 113 9.83 -10.88 3.76
N TYR A 114 9.76 -10.52 2.47
CA TYR A 114 9.66 -11.48 1.38
C TYR A 114 10.89 -12.38 1.30
N ARG A 115 12.10 -11.85 1.48
CA ARG A 115 13.32 -12.67 1.51
C ARG A 115 13.30 -13.66 2.69
N GLU A 116 12.81 -13.25 3.84
CA GLU A 116 12.64 -14.15 4.98
C GLU A 116 11.54 -15.18 4.75
N TYR A 117 10.41 -14.78 4.17
CA TYR A 117 9.35 -15.68 3.73
C TYR A 117 9.88 -16.77 2.77
N GLN A 118 10.70 -16.39 1.78
CA GLN A 118 11.33 -17.35 0.85
C GLN A 118 12.30 -18.32 1.53
N ARG A 119 12.97 -17.89 2.60
CA ARG A 119 13.86 -18.74 3.40
C ARG A 119 13.09 -19.61 4.40
N SER A 120 11.89 -19.17 4.77
CA SER A 120 11.01 -19.92 5.65
C SER A 120 10.49 -21.18 4.96
N ARG A 121 10.14 -22.19 5.75
CA ARG A 121 9.39 -23.36 5.29
C ARG A 121 7.89 -23.22 5.56
N MET A 122 7.40 -21.98 5.56
CA MET A 122 6.03 -21.66 5.94
C MET A 122 5.19 -21.29 4.73
N THR A 123 3.88 -21.49 4.86
CA THR A 123 2.91 -20.90 3.95
C THR A 123 2.85 -19.40 4.17
N LEU A 124 2.45 -18.64 3.14
CA LEU A 124 2.29 -17.19 3.24
C LEU A 124 1.37 -16.82 4.41
N LYS A 125 0.27 -17.56 4.59
CA LYS A 125 -0.67 -17.33 5.69
C LYS A 125 -0.02 -17.48 7.06
N ALA A 126 0.75 -18.55 7.26
CA ALA A 126 1.41 -18.81 8.54
C ALA A 126 2.50 -17.78 8.82
N PHE A 127 3.29 -17.42 7.80
CA PHE A 127 4.32 -16.40 7.91
C PHE A 127 3.72 -15.03 8.28
N MET A 128 2.65 -14.60 7.61
CA MET A 128 1.98 -13.34 7.90
C MET A 128 1.37 -13.29 9.30
N ALA A 129 0.83 -14.42 9.79
CA ALA A 129 0.30 -14.51 11.14
C ALA A 129 1.42 -14.35 12.20
N GLU A 130 2.58 -14.94 11.97
CA GLU A 130 3.75 -14.78 12.86
C GLU A 130 4.24 -13.33 12.88
N GLN A 131 4.36 -12.69 11.71
CA GLN A 131 4.74 -11.28 11.62
C GLN A 131 3.77 -10.37 12.36
N ALA A 132 2.46 -10.62 12.27
CA ALA A 132 1.45 -9.82 12.96
C ALA A 132 1.58 -9.89 14.49
N VAL A 133 1.96 -11.06 15.03
CA VAL A 133 2.23 -11.23 16.47
C VAL A 133 3.46 -10.42 16.89
N LEU A 134 4.54 -10.47 16.09
CA LEU A 134 5.78 -9.75 16.38
C LEU A 134 5.62 -8.24 16.33
N THR A 135 4.74 -7.71 15.48
CA THR A 135 4.47 -6.26 15.41
C THR A 135 3.49 -5.76 16.46
N SER A 136 2.80 -6.65 17.18
CA SER A 136 1.82 -6.32 18.21
C SER A 136 2.37 -6.43 19.65
N ALA A 137 3.63 -6.85 19.79
CA ALA A 137 4.37 -6.99 21.04
C ALA A 137 5.34 -5.82 21.24
#